data_AF-V5RKJ9-F1
#
_entry.id   AF-V5RKJ9-F1
#
_cell.length_a   1.000
_cell.length_b   1.000
_cell.length_c   1.000
_cell.angle_alpha   90.00
_cell.angle_beta   90.00
_cell.angle_gamma   90.00
#
_symmetry.space_group_name_H-M   'P 1'
#
loop_
_entity.id
_entity.type
_entity.pdbx_description
1 polymer ?
#
loop_
_entity_poly.entity_id
_entity_poly.type
_entity_poly.pdbx_seq_one_letter_code
_entity_poly.pdbx_strand_id
1 'polypeptide(L)'
;MKKLLGILGAISLFTSTSGVVVACNKERIKTPKLNRELAKQLIAKLKGSDMASLDFGDMFSDEDITKVVVSIIDELIGQQYGYESTNYNLDKLGLKKYDYASGESKDSIPKSYIDSYLNNAGSIAEDLLFTEYTKSIASGKRLDNSLLKSLYNLNVIQETKIKEYKTDNERTVPVGSYIEINDKRWQVFNEDGKGGSNNLPTLEQLTQEYANKKESPFFVVPNDGKSTKINISSKTALKLRFQDYFKNKLLSGIIENLLTMSFMEADMFTVSAAKEGSSPYINTGSPIFSKTQSWNSSTTTDWTTNVRMVWSLKFDNTENKNNNAIKKIVEGIKEINQANGELKSGESIKKLFSAFEDQKEKLPVYNGDNTNAYDSFFGLQGFKGFTLYENGTSLGTSPIAGAKYEDKVKEAKKPGILFDNLTPYFVDAKNSNIAEVVIVLPLYMIELLGGSKENDSSGKVYEIKDADGKGKAIEFGPSLINNSRYKDVWNQENNKKLHSKDVQDLNDQQSTILNQIKYLVSQDTGTADLAKTTLYSKYLNAKEIYFAGLYDQIGKYIRNDKDKDD
;
A
#
# COMPACT_ATOMS: atom_id res chain seq x y z
N MET A 1 -18.08 -19.49 0.91
CA MET A 1 -16.86 -19.60 0.07
C MET A 1 -15.91 -18.42 0.25
N LYS A 2 -16.10 -17.24 -0.40
CA LYS A 2 -15.14 -16.11 -0.31
C LYS A 2 -14.87 -15.60 1.13
N LYS A 3 -15.88 -15.64 1.99
CA LYS A 3 -15.74 -15.25 3.41
C LYS A 3 -14.94 -16.25 4.25
N LEU A 4 -15.06 -17.55 4.01
CA LEU A 4 -14.43 -18.56 4.87
C LEU A 4 -12.93 -18.71 4.58
N LEU A 5 -12.53 -18.56 3.31
CA LEU A 5 -11.11 -18.52 2.92
C LEU A 5 -10.39 -17.30 3.51
N GLY A 6 -11.05 -16.14 3.50
CA GLY A 6 -10.56 -14.93 4.17
C GLY A 6 -10.53 -15.05 5.70
N ILE A 7 -11.50 -15.76 6.31
CA ILE A 7 -11.54 -16.00 7.76
C ILE A 7 -10.41 -16.94 8.21
N LEU A 8 -10.07 -17.99 7.46
CA LEU A 8 -9.01 -18.92 7.85
C LEU A 8 -7.60 -18.32 7.70
N GLY A 9 -7.37 -17.45 6.72
CA GLY A 9 -6.15 -16.64 6.62
C GLY A 9 -6.08 -15.51 7.65
N ALA A 10 -7.21 -14.96 8.09
CA ALA A 10 -7.25 -13.88 9.09
C ALA A 10 -7.20 -14.37 10.56
N ILE A 11 -7.31 -15.67 10.82
CA ILE A 11 -7.26 -16.23 12.19
C ILE A 11 -5.82 -16.22 12.77
N SER A 12 -4.77 -16.13 11.95
CA SER A 12 -3.40 -15.83 12.40
C SER A 12 -3.27 -14.46 13.09
N LEU A 13 -4.20 -13.54 12.82
CA LEU A 13 -4.11 -12.12 13.22
C LEU A 13 -4.68 -11.80 14.61
N PHE A 14 -5.29 -12.76 15.32
CA PHE A 14 -5.88 -12.49 16.63
C PHE A 14 -5.68 -13.64 17.62
N THR A 15 -4.46 -13.84 18.10
CA THR A 15 -4.28 -14.61 19.34
C THR A 15 -4.66 -13.75 20.54
N SER A 16 -5.96 -13.71 20.87
CA SER A 16 -6.38 -13.33 22.22
C SER A 16 -5.96 -14.43 23.19
N THR A 17 -5.36 -14.01 24.30
CA THR A 17 -4.87 -14.85 25.40
C THR A 17 -5.95 -15.77 25.97
N SER A 18 -5.66 -17.07 26.06
CA SER A 18 -6.24 -17.93 27.09
C SER A 18 -5.24 -19.01 27.47
N GLY A 19 -4.86 -19.01 28.76
CA GLY A 19 -3.86 -19.90 29.32
C GLY A 19 -4.40 -21.29 29.58
N VAL A 20 -3.54 -22.29 29.44
CA VAL A 20 -3.70 -23.59 30.09
C VAL A 20 -2.34 -24.08 30.59
N VAL A 21 -2.31 -24.34 31.90
CA VAL A 21 -1.22 -24.97 32.66
C VAL A 21 -1.23 -26.47 32.39
N VAL A 22 -0.13 -27.09 31.93
CA VAL A 22 0.21 -28.51 32.23
C VAL A 22 1.73 -28.73 32.23
N ALA A 23 2.19 -29.54 33.17
CA ALA A 23 3.56 -29.77 33.61
C ALA A 23 4.40 -30.78 32.79
N CYS A 24 5.72 -30.57 32.87
CA CYS A 24 6.88 -31.49 32.84
C CYS A 24 6.92 -32.70 31.87
N ASN A 25 7.96 -32.75 31.02
CA ASN A 25 9.11 -33.62 31.29
C ASN A 25 10.39 -33.23 30.53
N LYS A 26 11.52 -33.63 31.12
CA LYS A 26 12.89 -33.18 30.88
C LYS A 26 13.51 -33.82 29.63
N GLU A 27 14.04 -33.01 28.71
CA GLU A 27 15.27 -33.32 27.95
C GLU A 27 15.84 -32.06 27.26
N ARG A 28 17.15 -31.82 27.42
CA ARG A 28 17.87 -30.63 26.90
C ARG A 28 18.22 -30.82 25.41
N ILE A 29 17.65 -29.99 24.53
CA ILE A 29 18.03 -29.90 23.11
C ILE A 29 19.28 -29.00 22.97
N LYS A 30 20.36 -29.55 22.39
CA LYS A 30 21.58 -28.84 22.00
C LYS A 30 21.55 -28.69 20.47
N THR A 31 21.66 -27.45 19.98
CA THR A 31 21.62 -26.95 18.58
C THR A 31 20.23 -26.79 17.92
N PRO A 32 19.91 -25.60 17.34
CA PRO A 32 18.57 -25.28 16.85
C PRO A 32 18.38 -25.79 15.41
N LYS A 33 17.44 -26.71 15.26
CA LYS A 33 16.76 -27.06 14.00
C LYS A 33 15.29 -26.75 14.21
N LEU A 34 14.62 -26.21 13.19
CA LEU A 34 13.17 -25.96 13.27
C LEU A 34 12.48 -27.26 13.67
N ASN A 35 11.79 -27.24 14.81
CA ASN A 35 11.26 -28.43 15.44
C ASN A 35 10.10 -28.97 14.59
N ARG A 36 10.08 -30.27 14.26
CA ARG A 36 8.92 -30.94 13.64
C ARG A 36 7.65 -30.80 14.49
N GLU A 37 7.81 -30.62 15.80
CA GLU A 37 6.72 -30.22 16.68
C GLU A 37 6.33 -28.76 16.55
N LEU A 38 7.14 -27.85 16.00
CA LEU A 38 6.71 -26.47 15.71
C LEU A 38 5.77 -26.40 14.49
N ALA A 39 6.02 -27.22 13.46
CA ALA A 39 5.12 -27.34 12.30
C ALA A 39 3.81 -28.07 12.68
N LYS A 40 3.90 -29.14 13.47
CA LYS A 40 2.72 -29.77 14.10
C LYS A 40 2.06 -28.88 15.14
N GLN A 41 2.80 -28.02 15.84
CA GLN A 41 2.26 -26.98 16.72
C GLN A 41 1.74 -25.78 15.92
N LEU A 42 2.10 -25.56 14.66
CA LEU A 42 1.42 -24.59 13.81
C LEU A 42 0.03 -25.12 13.46
N ILE A 43 -0.04 -26.41 13.11
CA ILE A 43 -1.28 -27.15 12.87
C ILE A 43 -2.09 -27.32 14.17
N ALA A 44 -1.44 -27.48 15.32
CA ALA A 44 -2.10 -27.64 16.62
C ALA A 44 -2.38 -26.30 17.35
N LYS A 45 -1.62 -25.23 17.13
CA LYS A 45 -1.92 -23.87 17.65
C LYS A 45 -3.03 -23.18 16.84
N LEU A 46 -3.35 -23.69 15.66
CA LEU A 46 -4.61 -23.40 14.97
C LEU A 46 -5.83 -24.02 15.69
N LYS A 47 -5.64 -24.76 16.80
CA LYS A 47 -6.68 -25.00 17.82
C LYS A 47 -6.11 -25.12 19.23
N GLY A 48 -6.36 -24.10 20.05
CA GLY A 48 -6.63 -24.37 21.46
C GLY A 48 -7.81 -25.34 21.57
N SER A 49 -7.50 -26.59 21.94
CA SER A 49 -8.40 -27.59 22.56
C SER A 49 -9.85 -27.65 22.06
N ASP A 50 -10.07 -28.29 20.90
CA ASP A 50 -11.19 -29.21 20.58
C ASP A 50 -11.38 -29.30 19.05
N MET A 51 -10.64 -30.22 18.42
CA MET A 51 -10.66 -30.49 16.97
C MET A 51 -11.17 -31.90 16.63
N ALA A 52 -11.84 -32.58 17.55
CA ALA A 52 -12.66 -33.73 17.18
C ALA A 52 -14.00 -33.31 16.53
N SER A 53 -14.19 -32.03 16.16
CA SER A 53 -15.48 -31.46 15.78
C SER A 53 -15.50 -30.40 14.65
N LEU A 54 -14.40 -30.11 13.94
CA LEU A 54 -14.52 -29.38 12.65
C LEU A 54 -14.58 -30.39 11.51
N ASP A 55 -15.81 -30.81 11.23
CA ASP A 55 -16.20 -31.25 9.91
C ASP A 55 -16.22 -30.00 9.00
N PHE A 56 -15.25 -29.89 8.09
CA PHE A 56 -15.29 -28.87 7.04
C PHE A 56 -16.39 -29.16 6.00
N GLY A 57 -17.07 -30.30 6.13
CA GLY A 57 -18.05 -30.82 5.19
C GLY A 57 -17.45 -31.01 3.80
N ASP A 58 -18.27 -31.48 2.87
CA ASP A 58 -17.98 -31.45 1.42
C ASP A 58 -17.89 -30.00 0.85
N MET A 59 -17.68 -28.98 1.69
CA MET A 59 -17.74 -27.56 1.31
C MET A 59 -16.40 -26.96 0.85
N PHE A 60 -15.27 -27.60 1.12
CA PHE A 60 -13.93 -27.15 0.70
C PHE A 60 -13.20 -28.24 -0.07
N SER A 61 -12.60 -27.86 -1.21
CA SER A 61 -11.72 -28.77 -1.93
C SER A 61 -10.34 -28.84 -1.26
N ASP A 62 -9.61 -29.93 -1.49
CA ASP A 62 -8.21 -30.07 -1.06
C ASP A 62 -7.32 -28.93 -1.60
N GLU A 63 -7.65 -28.41 -2.79
CA GLU A 63 -6.96 -27.26 -3.40
C GLU A 63 -7.19 -25.97 -2.60
N ASP A 64 -8.42 -25.73 -2.16
CA ASP A 64 -8.78 -24.57 -1.34
C ASP A 64 -8.05 -24.60 0.01
N ILE A 65 -8.01 -25.78 0.64
CA ILE A 65 -7.28 -26.00 1.90
C ILE A 65 -5.79 -25.75 1.69
N THR A 66 -5.21 -26.27 0.60
CA THR A 66 -3.78 -26.09 0.29
C THR A 66 -3.42 -24.62 0.12
N LYS A 67 -4.23 -23.84 -0.62
CA LYS A 67 -4.00 -22.40 -0.82
C LYS A 67 -4.01 -21.62 0.51
N VAL A 68 -4.97 -21.93 1.38
CA VAL A 68 -5.05 -21.31 2.72
C VAL A 68 -3.81 -21.63 3.54
N VAL A 69 -3.38 -22.90 3.57
CA VAL A 69 -2.20 -23.32 4.34
C VAL A 69 -0.93 -22.65 3.81
N VAL A 70 -0.75 -22.54 2.49
CA VAL A 70 0.39 -21.83 1.90
C VAL A 70 0.37 -20.35 2.27
N SER A 71 -0.79 -19.69 2.22
CA SER A 71 -0.93 -18.28 2.62
C SER A 71 -0.55 -18.05 4.09
N ILE A 72 -0.95 -18.96 4.99
CA ILE A 72 -0.57 -18.91 6.41
C ILE A 72 0.95 -19.08 6.59
N ILE A 73 1.57 -20.01 5.85
CA ILE A 73 3.03 -20.21 5.88
C ILE A 73 3.76 -18.96 5.39
N ASP A 74 3.31 -18.38 4.27
CA ASP A 74 3.88 -17.15 3.70
C ASP A 74 3.81 -15.99 4.69
N GLU A 75 2.66 -15.82 5.33
CA GLU A 75 2.46 -14.80 6.36
C GLU A 75 3.42 -15.00 7.54
N LEU A 76 3.47 -16.21 8.12
CA LEU A 76 4.28 -16.48 9.31
C LEU A 76 5.78 -16.35 9.04
N ILE A 77 6.25 -16.85 7.90
CA ILE A 77 7.65 -16.69 7.47
C ILE A 77 7.94 -15.20 7.21
N GLY A 78 7.04 -14.50 6.52
CA GLY A 78 7.18 -13.08 6.22
C GLY A 78 7.27 -12.23 7.49
N GLN A 79 6.40 -12.47 8.47
CA GLN A 79 6.42 -11.79 9.77
C GLN A 79 7.70 -12.09 10.54
N GLN A 80 8.09 -13.37 10.63
CA GLN A 80 9.29 -13.79 11.37
C GLN A 80 10.56 -13.20 10.75
N TYR A 81 10.72 -13.30 9.43
CA TYR A 81 11.87 -12.73 8.73
C TYR A 81 11.91 -11.21 8.83
N GLY A 82 10.77 -10.55 8.66
CA GLY A 82 10.67 -9.10 8.81
C GLY A 82 11.08 -8.66 10.22
N TYR A 83 10.62 -9.36 11.25
CA TYR A 83 10.96 -9.07 12.64
C TYR A 83 12.46 -9.23 12.90
N GLU A 84 13.04 -10.37 12.50
CA GLU A 84 14.47 -10.65 12.65
C GLU A 84 15.34 -9.61 11.94
N SER A 85 15.03 -9.30 10.68
CA SER A 85 15.80 -8.35 9.87
C SER A 85 15.65 -6.91 10.35
N THR A 86 14.44 -6.49 10.74
CA THR A 86 14.19 -5.18 11.33
C THR A 86 15.00 -5.02 12.60
N ASN A 87 14.87 -5.94 13.57
CA ASN A 87 15.60 -5.84 14.83
C ASN A 87 17.11 -5.94 14.65
N TYR A 88 17.61 -6.72 13.69
CA TYR A 88 19.03 -6.75 13.34
C TYR A 88 19.53 -5.38 12.86
N ASN A 89 18.77 -4.73 11.97
CA ASN A 89 19.11 -3.40 11.47
C ASN A 89 19.01 -2.33 12.57
N LEU A 90 17.97 -2.37 13.41
CA LEU A 90 17.81 -1.45 14.53
C LEU A 90 18.99 -1.57 15.52
N ASP A 91 19.39 -2.80 15.86
CA ASP A 91 20.53 -3.06 16.74
C ASP A 91 21.82 -2.43 16.20
N LYS A 92 22.11 -2.64 14.91
CA LYS A 92 23.28 -2.05 14.24
C LYS A 92 23.26 -0.53 14.18
N LEU A 93 22.08 0.06 14.09
CA LEU A 93 21.89 1.51 14.07
C LEU A 93 21.92 2.14 15.47
N GLY A 94 21.98 1.32 16.54
CA GLY A 94 21.88 1.77 17.92
C GLY A 94 20.47 2.24 18.30
N LEU A 95 19.45 1.73 17.61
CA LEU A 95 18.05 2.07 17.78
C LEU A 95 17.32 1.04 18.65
N LYS A 96 16.19 1.44 19.25
CA LYS A 96 15.42 0.53 20.12
C LYS A 96 14.71 -0.55 19.30
N LYS A 97 15.05 -1.80 19.57
CA LYS A 97 14.37 -2.98 19.02
C LYS A 97 12.92 -3.08 19.46
N TYR A 98 12.12 -3.75 18.66
CA TYR A 98 10.84 -4.28 19.10
C TYR A 98 11.11 -5.42 20.09
N ASP A 99 10.62 -5.27 21.31
CA ASP A 99 10.79 -6.23 22.39
C ASP A 99 9.44 -6.55 23.04
N TYR A 100 9.40 -7.65 23.77
CA TYR A 100 8.21 -8.17 24.44
C TYR A 100 7.75 -7.23 25.54
N ALA A 101 6.45 -6.90 25.56
CA ALA A 101 5.88 -6.23 26.70
C ALA A 101 5.88 -7.18 27.93
N SER A 102 5.85 -6.61 29.14
CA SER A 102 5.78 -7.41 30.37
C SER A 102 4.53 -8.30 30.35
N GLY A 103 4.72 -9.62 30.42
CA GLY A 103 3.64 -10.63 30.36
C GLY A 103 3.34 -11.19 28.97
N GLU A 104 4.00 -10.72 27.90
CA GLU A 104 3.92 -11.37 26.58
C GLU A 104 4.75 -12.65 26.54
N SER A 105 4.28 -13.64 25.77
CA SER A 105 5.02 -14.87 25.53
C SER A 105 6.26 -14.60 24.68
N LYS A 106 7.41 -15.10 25.13
CA LYS A 106 8.67 -15.08 24.35
C LYS A 106 8.68 -16.06 23.18
N ASP A 107 7.65 -16.89 23.06
CA ASP A 107 7.50 -17.89 21.99
C ASP A 107 6.72 -17.36 20.77
N SER A 108 6.41 -16.05 20.73
CA SER A 108 5.73 -15.37 19.61
C SER A 108 6.50 -14.14 19.16
N ILE A 109 6.05 -13.45 18.10
CA ILE A 109 6.59 -12.13 17.72
C ILE A 109 5.93 -11.07 18.61
N PRO A 110 6.65 -10.03 19.09
CA PRO A 110 6.07 -8.97 19.91
C PRO A 110 4.88 -8.30 19.23
N LYS A 111 3.80 -8.03 19.99
CA LYS A 111 2.57 -7.45 19.44
C LYS A 111 2.81 -6.09 18.79
N SER A 112 3.70 -5.28 19.36
CA SER A 112 4.10 -3.97 18.83
C SER A 112 4.66 -4.07 17.40
N TYR A 113 5.44 -5.11 17.10
CA TYR A 113 5.94 -5.34 15.74
C TYR A 113 4.80 -5.77 14.81
N ILE A 114 3.99 -6.75 15.22
CA ILE A 114 2.85 -7.22 14.41
C ILE A 114 1.90 -6.07 14.08
N ASP A 115 1.53 -5.24 15.07
CA ASP A 115 0.65 -4.10 14.88
C ASP A 115 1.28 -3.08 13.89
N SER A 116 2.59 -2.77 14.02
CA SER A 116 3.32 -1.92 13.06
C SER A 116 3.31 -2.48 11.64
N TYR A 117 3.53 -3.79 11.53
CA TYR A 117 3.61 -4.51 10.26
C TYR A 117 2.25 -4.56 9.54
N LEU A 118 1.18 -4.83 10.30
CA LEU A 118 -0.19 -4.77 9.79
C LEU A 118 -0.65 -3.35 9.48
N ASN A 119 -0.14 -2.33 10.17
CA ASN A 119 -0.41 -0.94 9.82
C ASN A 119 0.19 -0.58 8.44
N ASN A 120 1.36 -1.10 8.08
CA ASN A 120 1.93 -0.91 6.75
C ASN A 120 1.06 -1.55 5.66
N ALA A 121 0.67 -2.82 5.82
CA ALA A 121 -0.26 -3.49 4.91
C ALA A 121 -1.64 -2.81 4.89
N GLY A 122 -2.11 -2.39 6.06
CA GLY A 122 -3.36 -1.67 6.25
C GLY A 122 -3.39 -0.34 5.50
N SER A 123 -2.27 0.38 5.44
CA SER A 123 -2.17 1.63 4.66
C SER A 123 -2.45 1.40 3.17
N ILE A 124 -1.99 0.26 2.63
CA ILE A 124 -2.26 -0.12 1.23
C ILE A 124 -3.75 -0.42 1.04
N ALA A 125 -4.33 -1.21 1.95
CA ALA A 125 -5.75 -1.55 1.92
C ALA A 125 -6.65 -0.31 2.04
N GLU A 126 -6.24 0.69 2.83
CA GLU A 126 -7.00 1.92 3.03
C GLU A 126 -7.07 2.75 1.75
N ASP A 127 -5.97 2.85 0.99
CA ASP A 127 -5.94 3.56 -0.29
C ASP A 127 -6.76 2.84 -1.37
N LEU A 128 -6.69 1.49 -1.40
CA LEU A 128 -7.52 0.68 -2.28
C LEU A 128 -9.00 0.88 -1.96
N LEU A 129 -9.38 0.84 -0.68
CA LEU A 129 -10.75 1.06 -0.25
C LEU A 129 -11.23 2.47 -0.62
N PHE A 130 -10.40 3.49 -0.44
CA PHE A 130 -10.72 4.87 -0.82
C PHE A 130 -10.98 4.99 -2.33
N THR A 131 -10.10 4.40 -3.14
CA THR A 131 -10.23 4.40 -4.60
C THR A 131 -11.47 3.63 -5.05
N GLU A 132 -11.72 2.42 -4.51
CA GLU A 132 -12.91 1.63 -4.81
C GLU A 132 -14.20 2.35 -4.40
N TYR A 133 -14.20 2.99 -3.24
CA TYR A 133 -15.37 3.68 -2.73
C TYR A 133 -15.71 4.91 -3.56
N THR A 134 -14.74 5.79 -3.84
CA THR A 134 -14.96 6.99 -4.66
C THR A 134 -15.41 6.64 -6.08
N LYS A 135 -14.82 5.58 -6.67
CA LYS A 135 -15.27 4.99 -7.94
C LYS A 135 -16.72 4.52 -7.89
N SER A 136 -17.13 3.89 -6.80
CA SER A 136 -18.50 3.44 -6.61
C SER A 136 -19.51 4.59 -6.58
N ILE A 137 -19.12 5.77 -6.07
CA ILE A 137 -19.97 6.96 -6.08
C ILE A 137 -20.16 7.48 -7.50
N ALA A 138 -19.04 7.68 -8.22
CA ALA A 138 -19.07 8.16 -9.60
C ALA A 138 -19.90 7.25 -10.51
N SER A 139 -19.92 5.95 -10.21
CA SER A 139 -20.68 4.95 -10.96
C SER A 139 -22.19 4.89 -10.71
N GLY A 140 -22.68 5.56 -9.66
CA GLY A 140 -24.04 5.36 -9.14
C GLY A 140 -24.28 4.01 -8.44
N LYS A 141 -23.36 3.04 -8.55
CA LYS A 141 -23.42 1.74 -7.87
C LYS A 141 -22.63 1.77 -6.56
N ARG A 142 -23.20 2.43 -5.54
CA ARG A 142 -22.57 2.59 -4.22
C ARG A 142 -22.05 1.28 -3.64
N LEU A 143 -20.80 1.31 -3.16
CA LEU A 143 -20.12 0.17 -2.55
C LEU A 143 -20.91 -0.35 -1.34
N ASP A 144 -21.55 0.54 -0.57
CA ASP A 144 -22.35 0.17 0.59
C ASP A 144 -23.40 -0.89 0.26
N ASN A 145 -24.15 -0.68 -0.83
CA ASN A 145 -25.18 -1.60 -1.30
C ASN A 145 -24.60 -2.92 -1.81
N SER A 146 -23.46 -2.86 -2.51
CA SER A 146 -22.79 -4.02 -3.07
C SER A 146 -22.24 -4.95 -1.98
N LEU A 147 -21.70 -4.36 -0.89
CA LEU A 147 -21.16 -5.10 0.24
C LEU A 147 -22.25 -5.74 1.10
N LEU A 148 -23.37 -5.04 1.33
CA LEU A 148 -24.55 -5.63 1.99
C LEU A 148 -25.11 -6.84 1.22
N LYS A 149 -25.22 -6.74 -0.11
CA LYS A 149 -25.62 -7.88 -0.97
C LYS A 149 -24.63 -9.04 -0.91
N SER A 150 -23.35 -8.72 -0.70
CA SER A 150 -22.28 -9.71 -0.48
C SER A 150 -22.20 -10.19 0.97
N LEU A 151 -23.17 -9.79 1.80
CA LEU A 151 -23.33 -10.11 3.21
C LEU A 151 -22.23 -9.55 4.13
N TYR A 152 -21.35 -8.66 3.67
CA TYR A 152 -20.36 -8.05 4.56
C TYR A 152 -21.06 -7.15 5.57
N ASN A 153 -20.62 -7.22 6.83
CA ASN A 153 -21.13 -6.34 7.87
C ASN A 153 -20.67 -4.90 7.62
N LEU A 154 -21.57 -3.97 7.90
CA LEU A 154 -21.24 -2.55 7.97
C LEU A 154 -21.01 -2.16 9.43
N ASN A 155 -20.17 -1.15 9.63
CA ASN A 155 -19.71 -0.63 10.91
C ASN A 155 -18.66 -1.52 11.62
N VAL A 156 -18.29 -1.08 12.82
CA VAL A 156 -17.21 -1.69 13.60
C VAL A 156 -17.68 -3.02 14.20
N ILE A 157 -17.11 -4.12 13.70
CA ILE A 157 -17.40 -5.49 14.16
C ILE A 157 -16.37 -6.02 15.16
N GLN A 158 -15.23 -5.35 15.28
CA GLN A 158 -14.16 -5.69 16.20
C GLN A 158 -13.52 -4.42 16.74
N GLU A 159 -13.13 -4.44 18.01
CA GLU A 159 -12.34 -3.37 18.62
C GLU A 159 -11.13 -3.02 17.75
N THR A 160 -10.86 -1.73 17.58
CA THR A 160 -9.75 -1.26 16.74
C THR A 160 -9.20 0.05 17.26
N LYS A 161 -7.86 0.14 17.31
CA LYS A 161 -7.16 1.39 17.58
C LYS A 161 -7.11 2.24 16.32
N ILE A 162 -7.38 3.53 16.47
CA ILE A 162 -7.29 4.53 15.41
C ILE A 162 -6.51 5.74 15.89
N LYS A 163 -5.94 6.48 14.94
CA LYS A 163 -5.36 7.80 15.17
C LYS A 163 -6.44 8.86 14.95
N GLU A 164 -6.60 9.77 15.89
CA GLU A 164 -7.46 10.93 15.73
C GLU A 164 -6.89 11.87 14.65
N TYR A 165 -7.77 12.50 13.89
CA TYR A 165 -7.35 13.28 12.72
C TYR A 165 -6.42 14.44 13.11
N LYS A 166 -5.26 14.52 12.46
CA LYS A 166 -4.20 15.53 12.70
C LYS A 166 -3.66 15.59 14.13
N THR A 167 -3.90 14.57 14.96
CA THR A 167 -3.27 14.45 16.28
C THR A 167 -2.47 13.16 16.35
N ASP A 168 -1.50 13.08 17.25
CA ASP A 168 -0.80 11.82 17.56
C ASP A 168 -1.55 10.96 18.60
N ASN A 169 -2.79 11.35 18.93
CA ASN A 169 -3.59 10.63 19.92
C ASN A 169 -4.18 9.37 19.29
N GLU A 170 -3.88 8.22 19.89
CA GLU A 170 -4.57 6.97 19.60
C GLU A 170 -5.81 6.81 20.48
N ARG A 171 -6.88 6.26 19.90
CA ARG A 171 -8.13 5.94 20.58
C ARG A 171 -8.59 4.54 20.21
N THR A 172 -9.05 3.79 21.20
CA THR A 172 -9.70 2.50 20.98
C THR A 172 -11.18 2.71 20.66
N VAL A 173 -11.63 2.12 19.56
CA VAL A 173 -13.04 2.17 19.12
C VAL A 173 -13.68 0.81 19.41
N PRO A 174 -14.73 0.77 20.25
CA PRO A 174 -15.38 -0.49 20.63
C PRO A 174 -16.28 -1.04 19.51
N VAL A 175 -16.64 -2.32 19.63
CA VAL A 175 -17.60 -3.00 18.75
C VAL A 175 -18.96 -2.30 18.75
N GLY A 176 -19.60 -2.20 17.59
CA GLY A 176 -20.90 -1.56 17.41
C GLY A 176 -20.84 -0.04 17.27
N SER A 177 -19.65 0.58 17.35
CA SER A 177 -19.46 2.00 17.05
C SER A 177 -19.84 2.30 15.60
N TYR A 178 -20.36 3.51 15.35
CA TYR A 178 -20.80 3.95 14.03
C TYR A 178 -20.14 5.27 13.62
N ILE A 179 -20.24 5.58 12.33
CA ILE A 179 -19.67 6.79 11.75
C ILE A 179 -20.74 7.84 11.57
N GLU A 180 -20.41 9.10 11.86
CA GLU A 180 -21.19 10.28 11.52
C GLU A 180 -20.48 11.11 10.45
N ILE A 181 -21.29 11.79 9.64
CA ILE A 181 -20.89 12.74 8.60
C ILE A 181 -21.66 14.02 8.87
N ASN A 182 -20.97 15.10 9.24
CA ASN A 182 -21.61 16.37 9.62
C ASN A 182 -22.75 16.16 10.64
N ASP A 183 -22.45 15.45 11.74
CA ASP A 183 -23.38 15.15 12.86
C ASP A 183 -24.59 14.29 12.51
N LYS A 184 -24.57 13.62 11.36
CA LYS A 184 -25.59 12.64 10.98
C LYS A 184 -24.94 11.28 10.78
N ARG A 185 -25.53 10.24 11.37
CA ARG A 185 -25.08 8.86 11.17
C ARG A 185 -24.97 8.52 9.69
N TRP A 186 -23.86 7.92 9.27
CA TRP A 186 -23.74 7.29 7.96
C TRP A 186 -24.58 6.02 7.94
N GLN A 187 -25.63 6.03 7.12
CA GLN A 187 -26.54 4.90 6.97
C GLN A 187 -27.13 4.82 5.56
N VAL A 188 -27.29 3.60 5.05
CA VAL A 188 -27.86 3.32 3.72
C VAL A 188 -29.36 3.04 3.80
N PHE A 189 -29.80 2.48 4.93
CA PHE A 189 -31.17 2.12 5.25
C PHE A 189 -31.42 2.36 6.74
N ASN A 190 -32.53 1.86 7.26
CA ASN A 190 -32.83 1.82 8.69
C ASN A 190 -31.99 0.75 9.42
N GLU A 191 -30.66 0.92 9.45
CA GLU A 191 -29.71 -0.03 10.03
C GLU A 191 -29.83 -0.16 11.56
N ASP A 192 -30.48 0.79 12.23
CA ASP A 192 -30.63 0.83 13.68
C ASP A 192 -32.08 0.73 14.18
N GLY A 193 -33.01 0.47 13.26
CA GLY A 193 -34.44 0.36 13.56
C GLY A 193 -35.10 1.69 13.95
N LYS A 194 -34.39 2.82 13.97
CA LYS A 194 -34.89 4.12 14.46
C LYS A 194 -35.47 5.05 13.38
N GLY A 195 -35.68 4.57 12.17
CA GLY A 195 -36.44 5.29 11.12
C GLY A 195 -35.71 6.50 10.55
N GLY A 196 -34.40 6.38 10.32
CA GLY A 196 -33.59 7.46 9.75
C GLY A 196 -33.62 7.54 8.22
N SER A 197 -33.38 8.74 7.69
CA SER A 197 -33.14 8.95 6.24
C SER A 197 -31.72 8.54 5.85
N ASN A 198 -31.56 8.08 4.62
CA ASN A 198 -30.25 7.72 4.06
C ASN A 198 -29.31 8.92 4.15
N ASN A 199 -28.12 8.68 4.68
CA ASN A 199 -27.06 9.68 4.78
C ASN A 199 -25.76 9.02 4.35
N LEU A 200 -25.38 9.28 3.10
CA LEU A 200 -24.22 8.70 2.45
C LEU A 200 -23.22 9.81 2.13
N PRO A 201 -21.91 9.55 2.25
CA PRO A 201 -20.89 10.55 1.97
C PRO A 201 -20.92 11.00 0.49
N THR A 202 -20.68 12.28 0.26
CA THR A 202 -20.42 12.84 -1.07
C THR A 202 -18.93 12.75 -1.42
N LEU A 203 -18.60 12.90 -2.71
CA LEU A 203 -17.20 12.99 -3.14
C LEU A 203 -16.48 14.18 -2.51
N GLU A 204 -17.16 15.32 -2.39
CA GLU A 204 -16.64 16.51 -1.73
C GLU A 204 -16.27 16.23 -0.27
N GLN A 205 -17.15 15.57 0.49
CA GLN A 205 -16.88 15.22 1.90
C GLN A 205 -15.68 14.28 2.05
N LEU A 206 -15.47 13.36 1.10
CA LEU A 206 -14.32 12.45 1.11
C LEU A 206 -13.00 13.12 0.73
N THR A 207 -13.06 14.19 -0.07
CA THR A 207 -11.85 14.79 -0.69
C THR A 207 -11.47 16.14 -0.09
N GLN A 208 -12.36 16.79 0.66
CA GLN A 208 -12.14 18.13 1.22
C GLN A 208 -10.91 18.23 2.14
N GLU A 209 -10.51 17.12 2.79
CA GLU A 209 -9.32 17.08 3.64
C GLU A 209 -8.01 17.30 2.84
N TYR A 210 -8.01 16.93 1.55
CA TYR A 210 -6.86 17.09 0.64
C TYR A 210 -6.85 18.45 -0.09
N ALA A 211 -8.02 19.06 -0.28
CA ALA A 211 -8.17 20.26 -1.10
C ALA A 211 -7.60 21.53 -0.43
N ASN A 212 -7.73 21.72 0.89
CA ASN A 212 -7.31 22.96 1.57
C ASN A 212 -7.11 22.81 3.10
N LYS A 213 -6.59 21.67 3.59
CA LYS A 213 -6.43 21.38 5.03
C LYS A 213 -7.72 21.56 5.87
N LYS A 214 -8.90 21.53 5.26
CA LYS A 214 -10.18 21.58 5.99
C LYS A 214 -10.27 20.43 6.98
N GLU A 215 -11.08 20.60 8.02
CA GLU A 215 -11.37 19.52 8.95
C GLU A 215 -12.07 18.37 8.24
N SER A 216 -11.80 17.15 8.67
CA SER A 216 -12.53 15.99 8.19
C SER A 216 -13.98 16.09 8.68
N PRO A 217 -14.98 15.85 7.82
CA PRO A 217 -16.39 15.88 8.22
C PRO A 217 -16.81 14.60 8.96
N PHE A 218 -15.88 13.64 9.10
CA PHE A 218 -16.16 12.31 9.64
C PHE A 218 -15.82 12.21 11.12
N PHE A 219 -16.75 11.62 11.87
CA PHE A 219 -16.56 11.30 13.28
C PHE A 219 -16.93 9.85 13.54
N VAL A 220 -16.22 9.18 14.43
CA VAL A 220 -16.70 7.92 15.02
C VAL A 220 -17.36 8.21 16.35
N VAL A 221 -18.54 7.63 16.56
CA VAL A 221 -19.27 7.68 17.83
C VAL A 221 -19.10 6.33 18.54
N PRO A 222 -18.33 6.26 19.63
CA PRO A 222 -18.12 5.03 20.37
C PRO A 222 -19.42 4.50 20.97
N ASN A 223 -19.67 3.19 20.83
CA ASN A 223 -20.83 2.52 21.42
C ASN A 223 -20.58 2.10 22.89
N ASP A 224 -19.95 2.97 23.68
CA ASP A 224 -19.69 2.74 25.11
C ASP A 224 -20.56 3.62 26.03
N GLY A 225 -21.34 4.53 25.44
CA GLY A 225 -22.24 5.46 26.15
C GLY A 225 -21.52 6.51 27.01
N LYS A 226 -20.19 6.64 26.91
CA LYS A 226 -19.37 7.50 27.78
C LYS A 226 -18.37 8.36 27.03
N SER A 227 -17.86 7.88 25.89
CA SER A 227 -16.83 8.58 25.13
C SER A 227 -17.42 9.67 24.24
N THR A 228 -16.67 10.76 24.10
CA THR A 228 -16.95 11.79 23.08
C THR A 228 -16.73 11.24 21.68
N LYS A 229 -17.44 11.80 20.69
CA LYS A 229 -17.17 11.53 19.28
C LYS A 229 -15.73 11.92 18.92
N ILE A 230 -15.08 11.13 18.07
CA ILE A 230 -13.66 11.29 17.71
C ILE A 230 -13.58 11.70 16.25
N ASN A 231 -12.88 12.80 15.93
CA ASN A 231 -12.67 13.22 14.55
C ASN A 231 -11.66 12.31 13.85
N ILE A 232 -11.97 11.86 12.64
CA ILE A 232 -11.19 10.84 11.93
C ILE A 232 -11.05 11.20 10.45
N SER A 233 -10.00 10.74 9.78
CA SER A 233 -9.84 10.95 8.32
C SER A 233 -10.91 10.21 7.51
N SER A 234 -11.06 10.59 6.24
CA SER A 234 -11.92 9.88 5.28
C SER A 234 -11.56 8.39 5.15
N LYS A 235 -10.26 8.06 5.10
CA LYS A 235 -9.78 6.67 5.02
C LYS A 235 -10.09 5.87 6.27
N THR A 236 -9.90 6.48 7.44
CA THR A 236 -10.24 5.84 8.72
C THR A 236 -11.74 5.60 8.83
N ALA A 237 -12.57 6.55 8.39
CA ALA A 237 -14.02 6.41 8.35
C ALA A 237 -14.45 5.23 7.45
N LEU A 238 -13.86 5.12 6.25
CA LEU A 238 -14.09 4.01 5.34
C LEU A 238 -13.66 2.66 5.94
N LYS A 239 -12.46 2.59 6.52
CA LYS A 239 -11.94 1.38 7.19
C LYS A 239 -12.86 0.91 8.31
N LEU A 240 -13.37 1.82 9.14
CA LEU A 240 -14.28 1.47 10.23
C LEU A 240 -15.67 1.09 9.71
N ARG A 241 -16.19 1.81 8.71
CA ARG A 241 -17.50 1.53 8.10
C ARG A 241 -17.53 0.19 7.38
N PHE A 242 -16.44 -0.19 6.73
CA PHE A 242 -16.32 -1.42 5.95
C PHE A 242 -15.32 -2.39 6.59
N GLN A 243 -15.22 -2.42 7.92
CA GLN A 243 -14.17 -3.14 8.64
C GLN A 243 -14.11 -4.63 8.29
N ASP A 244 -15.26 -5.28 8.10
CA ASP A 244 -15.37 -6.67 7.67
C ASP A 244 -14.75 -6.89 6.28
N TYR A 245 -15.17 -6.10 5.29
CA TYR A 245 -14.62 -6.14 3.92
C TYR A 245 -13.12 -5.78 3.89
N PHE A 246 -12.74 -4.75 4.63
CA PHE A 246 -11.36 -4.30 4.74
C PHE A 246 -10.44 -5.43 5.22
N LYS A 247 -10.81 -6.10 6.32
CA LYS A 247 -10.00 -7.19 6.90
C LYS A 247 -10.02 -8.45 6.03
N ASN A 248 -11.22 -8.91 5.67
CA ASN A 248 -11.40 -10.23 5.08
C ASN A 248 -11.21 -10.27 3.56
N LYS A 249 -11.17 -9.11 2.89
CA LYS A 249 -10.96 -9.04 1.44
C LYS A 249 -9.74 -8.23 1.03
N LEU A 250 -9.60 -6.99 1.50
CA LEU A 250 -8.52 -6.11 1.04
C LEU A 250 -7.19 -6.45 1.71
N LEU A 251 -7.16 -6.44 3.05
CA LEU A 251 -5.96 -6.71 3.83
C LEU A 251 -5.44 -8.14 3.59
N SER A 252 -6.34 -9.13 3.58
CA SER A 252 -5.99 -10.53 3.28
C SER A 252 -5.32 -10.68 1.91
N GLY A 253 -5.78 -9.98 0.87
CA GLY A 253 -5.13 -10.02 -0.45
C GLY A 253 -3.72 -9.38 -0.48
N ILE A 254 -3.47 -8.40 0.38
CA ILE A 254 -2.14 -7.79 0.53
C ILE A 254 -1.20 -8.72 1.30
N ILE A 255 -1.73 -9.41 2.32
CA ILE A 255 -1.00 -10.40 3.13
C ILE A 255 -0.46 -11.57 2.30
N GLU A 256 -1.07 -11.90 1.15
CA GLU A 256 -0.49 -12.91 0.24
C GLU A 256 0.89 -12.52 -0.32
N ASN A 257 1.21 -11.23 -0.36
CA ASN A 257 2.48 -10.72 -0.87
C ASN A 257 3.48 -10.36 0.25
N LEU A 258 3.12 -10.68 1.49
CA LEU A 258 3.80 -10.24 2.69
C LEU A 258 5.21 -10.82 2.82
N LEU A 259 5.36 -12.10 2.46
CA LEU A 259 6.67 -12.77 2.40
C LEU A 259 7.64 -12.00 1.49
N THR A 260 7.20 -11.66 0.28
CA THR A 260 8.00 -10.92 -0.70
C THR A 260 8.28 -9.49 -0.22
N MET A 261 7.30 -8.82 0.39
CA MET A 261 7.49 -7.49 0.95
C MET A 261 8.55 -7.49 2.06
N SER A 262 8.47 -8.42 3.02
CA SER A 262 9.49 -8.56 4.06
C SER A 262 10.88 -8.83 3.51
N PHE A 263 10.97 -9.70 2.50
CA PHE A 263 12.23 -9.99 1.81
C PHE A 263 12.85 -8.71 1.23
N MET A 264 12.07 -7.92 0.50
CA MET A 264 12.56 -6.67 -0.09
C MET A 264 12.89 -5.60 0.95
N GLU A 265 12.06 -5.47 2.00
CA GLU A 265 12.25 -4.47 3.06
C GLU A 265 13.57 -4.67 3.81
N ALA A 266 13.93 -5.92 4.09
CA ALA A 266 15.17 -6.27 4.77
C ALA A 266 16.43 -5.79 4.00
N ASP A 267 16.34 -5.77 2.67
CA ASP A 267 17.48 -5.52 1.78
C ASP A 267 17.51 -4.10 1.20
N MET A 268 16.52 -3.24 1.51
CA MET A 268 16.49 -1.87 0.96
C MET A 268 17.73 -1.07 1.31
N PHE A 269 18.22 -1.20 2.54
CA PHE A 269 19.31 -0.39 3.06
C PHE A 269 20.43 -1.27 3.60
N THR A 270 21.67 -0.91 3.27
CA THR A 270 22.85 -1.50 3.89
C THR A 270 23.24 -0.68 5.10
N VAL A 271 23.21 -1.26 6.30
CA VAL A 271 23.72 -0.60 7.50
C VAL A 271 25.23 -0.78 7.58
N SER A 272 25.97 0.33 7.53
CA SER A 272 27.44 0.36 7.55
C SER A 272 27.96 1.47 8.45
N ALA A 273 29.26 1.43 8.76
CA ALA A 273 29.92 2.47 9.55
C ALA A 273 29.65 3.88 8.99
N ALA A 274 29.55 4.85 9.88
CA ALA A 274 29.41 6.27 9.57
C ALA A 274 30.38 7.11 10.42
N LYS A 275 30.39 8.45 10.24
CA LYS A 275 31.18 9.35 11.10
C LYS A 275 30.79 9.21 12.57
N GLU A 276 29.50 8.98 12.82
CA GLU A 276 28.92 8.74 14.15
C GLU A 276 28.11 7.43 14.15
N GLY A 277 28.73 6.36 14.66
CA GLY A 277 28.13 5.03 14.73
C GLY A 277 27.92 4.38 13.36
N SER A 278 26.70 3.91 13.08
CA SER A 278 26.33 3.28 11.81
C SER A 278 25.19 4.04 11.14
N SER A 279 25.20 4.18 9.82
CA SER A 279 24.11 4.78 9.05
C SER A 279 23.51 3.80 8.05
N PRO A 280 22.24 3.96 7.67
CA PRO A 280 21.62 3.21 6.58
C PRO A 280 21.93 3.85 5.23
N TYR A 281 22.53 3.08 4.33
CA TYR A 281 22.91 3.49 2.97
C TYR A 281 21.99 2.84 1.94
N ILE A 282 21.68 3.53 0.85
CA ILE A 282 20.83 2.99 -0.23
C ILE A 282 21.49 1.75 -0.87
N ASN A 283 20.78 0.62 -0.87
CA ASN A 283 21.17 -0.57 -1.62
C ASN A 283 20.50 -0.58 -3.00
N THR A 284 21.14 0.01 -3.99
CA THR A 284 20.63 0.09 -5.37
C THR A 284 20.46 -1.28 -6.04
N GLY A 285 21.10 -2.33 -5.52
CA GLY A 285 20.94 -3.71 -5.98
C GLY A 285 19.71 -4.41 -5.42
N SER A 286 19.03 -3.83 -4.42
CA SER A 286 17.79 -4.41 -3.89
C SER A 286 16.67 -4.40 -4.95
N PRO A 287 15.73 -5.37 -4.91
CA PRO A 287 14.62 -5.41 -5.88
C PRO A 287 13.80 -4.11 -5.89
N ILE A 288 13.56 -3.49 -4.72
CA ILE A 288 12.80 -2.25 -4.64
C ILE A 288 13.47 -1.10 -5.39
N PHE A 289 14.80 -0.98 -5.35
CA PHE A 289 15.51 0.14 -5.94
C PHE A 289 15.88 -0.11 -7.40
N SER A 290 16.31 -1.32 -7.73
CA SER A 290 16.68 -1.70 -9.10
C SER A 290 15.49 -1.73 -10.06
N LYS A 291 14.32 -2.17 -9.60
CA LYS A 291 13.11 -2.29 -10.46
C LYS A 291 12.34 -0.99 -10.61
N THR A 292 12.50 -0.04 -9.70
CA THR A 292 11.71 1.21 -9.70
C THR A 292 12.40 2.34 -10.42
N GLN A 293 13.73 2.39 -10.45
CA GLN A 293 14.46 3.54 -10.97
C GLN A 293 15.89 3.19 -11.38
N SER A 294 16.43 3.92 -12.37
CA SER A 294 17.86 3.87 -12.69
C SER A 294 18.71 4.60 -11.65
N TRP A 295 19.80 3.97 -11.21
CA TRP A 295 20.76 4.54 -10.26
C TRP A 295 22.11 4.86 -10.94
N ASN A 296 22.07 5.70 -11.98
CA ASN A 296 23.27 6.02 -12.74
C ASN A 296 24.16 7.00 -11.96
N SER A 297 25.46 6.73 -11.88
CA SER A 297 26.41 7.68 -11.28
C SER A 297 27.03 8.67 -12.27
N SER A 298 26.68 8.59 -13.55
CA SER A 298 27.11 9.50 -14.61
C SER A 298 26.39 10.84 -14.48
N THR A 299 27.13 11.91 -14.79
CA THR A 299 26.62 13.28 -14.78
C THR A 299 25.94 13.70 -16.10
N THR A 300 25.93 12.82 -17.10
CA THR A 300 25.48 13.13 -18.46
C THR A 300 24.21 12.40 -18.87
N THR A 301 23.76 11.41 -18.09
CA THR A 301 22.61 10.57 -18.42
C THR A 301 21.46 10.90 -17.48
N ASP A 302 20.32 11.27 -18.06
CA ASP A 302 19.08 11.46 -17.32
C ASP A 302 18.67 10.15 -16.64
N TRP A 303 18.22 10.26 -15.39
CA TRP A 303 17.63 9.14 -14.69
C TRP A 303 16.24 8.81 -15.26
N THR A 304 15.83 7.56 -15.12
CA THR A 304 14.51 7.07 -15.50
C THR A 304 13.84 6.41 -14.30
N THR A 305 12.53 6.60 -14.18
CA THR A 305 11.69 5.85 -13.25
C THR A 305 10.76 4.91 -14.01
N ASN A 306 10.48 3.77 -13.39
CA ASN A 306 9.49 2.81 -13.85
C ASN A 306 8.12 3.05 -13.21
N VAL A 307 8.06 3.86 -12.14
CA VAL A 307 6.84 4.12 -11.36
C VAL A 307 6.16 5.42 -11.81
N ARG A 308 4.86 5.37 -12.11
CA ARG A 308 4.03 6.58 -12.30
C ARG A 308 2.69 6.48 -11.60
N MET A 309 2.21 7.61 -11.10
CA MET A 309 0.78 7.82 -10.81
C MET A 309 0.10 8.36 -12.07
N VAL A 310 -1.10 7.86 -12.35
CA VAL A 310 -1.84 8.19 -13.59
C VAL A 310 -3.26 8.61 -13.26
N TRP A 311 -3.68 9.72 -13.87
CA TRP A 311 -5.06 10.18 -13.90
C TRP A 311 -5.52 10.30 -15.35
N SER A 312 -6.78 9.95 -15.60
CA SER A 312 -7.46 10.19 -16.87
C SER A 312 -8.81 10.85 -16.60
N LEU A 313 -8.93 12.11 -17.06
CA LEU A 313 -10.16 12.88 -17.07
C LEU A 313 -10.89 12.59 -18.37
N LYS A 314 -12.09 12.02 -18.26
CA LYS A 314 -12.90 11.64 -19.41
C LYS A 314 -13.90 12.73 -19.74
N PHE A 315 -14.13 12.97 -21.02
CA PHE A 315 -15.10 13.94 -21.52
C PHE A 315 -15.93 13.29 -22.63
N ASP A 316 -17.23 13.53 -22.60
CA ASP A 316 -18.08 13.18 -23.75
C ASP A 316 -17.59 13.96 -24.96
N ASN A 317 -17.34 13.27 -26.06
CA ASN A 317 -16.86 13.82 -27.31
C ASN A 317 -17.67 13.29 -28.49
N THR A 318 -18.94 12.93 -28.24
CA THR A 318 -19.90 12.61 -29.29
C THR A 318 -19.94 13.75 -30.30
N GLU A 319 -19.78 13.42 -31.59
CA GLU A 319 -19.69 14.39 -32.69
C GLU A 319 -18.54 15.42 -32.56
N ASN A 320 -17.44 15.06 -31.86
CA ASN A 320 -16.27 15.92 -31.65
C ASN A 320 -16.54 17.24 -30.90
N LYS A 321 -17.64 17.31 -30.15
CA LYS A 321 -18.14 18.55 -29.53
C LYS A 321 -17.15 19.20 -28.56
N ASN A 322 -16.38 18.40 -27.83
CA ASN A 322 -15.56 18.89 -26.72
C ASN A 322 -14.05 18.98 -27.05
N ASN A 323 -13.62 18.47 -28.20
CA ASN A 323 -12.22 18.54 -28.65
C ASN A 323 -11.64 19.97 -28.62
N ASN A 324 -12.38 20.94 -29.17
CA ASN A 324 -11.91 22.33 -29.24
C ASN A 324 -11.88 22.98 -27.85
N ALA A 325 -12.82 22.63 -26.98
CA ALA A 325 -12.88 23.16 -25.63
C ALA A 325 -11.72 22.61 -24.76
N ILE A 326 -11.44 21.31 -24.86
CA ILE A 326 -10.26 20.69 -24.21
C ILE A 326 -8.97 21.37 -24.68
N LYS A 327 -8.79 21.56 -26.00
CA LYS A 327 -7.62 22.25 -26.56
C LYS A 327 -7.46 23.65 -26.00
N LYS A 328 -8.53 24.46 -26.01
CA LYS A 328 -8.52 25.83 -25.45
C LYS A 328 -8.15 25.87 -23.97
N ILE A 329 -8.68 24.93 -23.17
CA ILE A 329 -8.33 24.84 -21.75
C ILE A 329 -6.84 24.59 -21.60
N VAL A 330 -6.30 23.59 -22.30
CA VAL A 330 -4.89 23.21 -22.20
C VAL A 330 -3.95 24.29 -22.75
N GLU A 331 -4.30 24.96 -23.84
CA GLU A 331 -3.60 26.13 -24.37
C GLU A 331 -3.56 27.29 -23.36
N GLY A 332 -4.59 27.40 -22.51
CA GLY A 332 -4.67 28.38 -21.43
C GLY A 332 -3.82 28.08 -20.20
N ILE A 333 -3.32 26.85 -20.04
CA ILE A 333 -2.49 26.45 -18.90
C ILE A 333 -1.08 27.02 -19.09
N LYS A 334 -0.70 27.98 -18.26
CA LYS A 334 0.61 28.65 -18.36
C LYS A 334 1.73 27.83 -17.74
N GLU A 335 1.39 26.85 -16.91
CA GLU A 335 2.28 26.02 -16.12
C GLU A 335 2.91 24.88 -16.92
N ILE A 336 2.47 24.61 -18.15
CA ILE A 336 3.03 23.55 -19.00
C ILE A 336 3.82 24.10 -20.18
N ASN A 337 4.71 23.27 -20.74
CA ASN A 337 5.31 23.48 -22.04
C ASN A 337 4.33 23.01 -23.12
N GLN A 338 3.82 23.95 -23.92
CA GLN A 338 2.80 23.69 -24.93
C GLN A 338 3.27 22.81 -26.10
N ALA A 339 4.57 22.54 -26.24
CA ALA A 339 5.07 21.63 -27.28
C ALA A 339 4.99 20.15 -26.87
N ASN A 340 5.00 19.84 -25.57
CA ASN A 340 5.09 18.45 -25.10
C ASN A 340 4.22 18.14 -23.87
N GLY A 341 3.50 19.12 -23.33
CA GLY A 341 2.62 18.98 -22.17
C GLY A 341 3.34 18.82 -20.82
N GLU A 342 4.68 18.87 -20.80
CA GLU A 342 5.46 18.76 -19.57
C GLU A 342 5.21 19.96 -18.64
N LEU A 343 5.01 19.68 -17.36
CA LEU A 343 4.88 20.69 -16.32
C LEU A 343 6.22 21.45 -16.16
N LYS A 344 6.14 22.77 -16.02
CA LYS A 344 7.30 23.63 -15.75
C LYS A 344 7.85 23.35 -14.36
N SER A 345 9.16 23.54 -14.20
CA SER A 345 9.85 23.33 -12.93
C SER A 345 9.20 24.14 -11.80
N GLY A 346 8.97 23.50 -10.65
CA GLY A 346 8.39 24.14 -9.46
C GLY A 346 6.86 24.28 -9.49
N GLU A 347 6.19 23.87 -10.57
CA GLU A 347 4.73 23.84 -10.62
C GLU A 347 4.16 22.53 -10.08
N SER A 348 2.86 22.51 -9.78
CA SER A 348 2.14 21.36 -9.20
C SER A 348 1.09 20.83 -10.16
N ILE A 349 0.92 19.50 -10.22
CA ILE A 349 -0.15 18.86 -11.01
C ILE A 349 -1.54 19.35 -10.60
N LYS A 350 -1.74 19.79 -9.34
CA LYS A 350 -3.03 20.32 -8.86
C LYS A 350 -3.52 21.49 -9.71
N LYS A 351 -2.62 22.33 -10.20
CA LYS A 351 -2.96 23.46 -11.09
C LYS A 351 -3.52 22.99 -12.43
N LEU A 352 -3.08 21.83 -12.92
CA LEU A 352 -3.62 21.23 -14.15
C LEU A 352 -5.09 20.86 -13.96
N PHE A 353 -5.45 20.29 -12.81
CA PHE A 353 -6.83 19.94 -12.49
C PHE A 353 -7.72 21.17 -12.31
N SER A 354 -7.24 22.21 -11.61
CA SER A 354 -8.00 23.46 -11.44
C SER A 354 -8.40 24.09 -12.77
N ALA A 355 -7.56 23.97 -13.81
CA ALA A 355 -7.90 24.46 -15.16
C ALA A 355 -9.15 23.80 -15.77
N PHE A 356 -9.45 22.55 -15.39
CA PHE A 356 -10.66 21.81 -15.80
C PHE A 356 -11.84 22.01 -14.83
N GLU A 357 -11.61 22.47 -13.61
CA GLU A 357 -12.65 22.77 -12.61
C GLU A 357 -13.22 24.19 -12.73
N ASP A 358 -12.38 25.19 -13.02
CA ASP A 358 -12.68 26.63 -12.93
C ASP A 358 -13.46 27.24 -14.13
N GLN A 359 -14.08 26.44 -14.99
CA GLN A 359 -14.55 26.92 -16.30
C GLN A 359 -16.02 27.37 -16.31
N LYS A 360 -16.25 28.57 -16.89
CA LYS A 360 -17.57 29.12 -17.27
C LYS A 360 -18.29 28.26 -18.33
N GLU A 361 -17.53 27.56 -19.18
CA GLU A 361 -18.03 26.52 -20.07
C GLU A 361 -17.98 25.18 -19.31
N LYS A 362 -19.14 24.73 -18.82
CA LYS A 362 -19.27 23.43 -18.14
C LYS A 362 -18.89 22.31 -19.11
N LEU A 363 -17.64 21.84 -19.07
CA LEU A 363 -17.26 20.54 -19.62
C LEU A 363 -17.41 19.49 -18.50
N PRO A 364 -18.59 18.87 -18.34
CA PRO A 364 -18.76 17.87 -17.30
C PRO A 364 -17.85 16.69 -17.59
N VAL A 365 -17.08 16.28 -16.58
CA VAL A 365 -16.32 15.03 -16.62
C VAL A 365 -17.32 13.87 -16.81
N TYR A 366 -17.06 13.05 -17.81
CA TYR A 366 -17.83 11.87 -18.12
C TYR A 366 -17.61 10.78 -17.05
N ASN A 367 -18.71 10.28 -16.48
CA ASN A 367 -18.69 9.27 -15.42
C ASN A 367 -19.48 7.99 -15.77
N GLY A 368 -20.04 7.90 -16.99
CA GLY A 368 -20.98 6.84 -17.38
C GLY A 368 -20.39 5.43 -17.46
N ASP A 369 -19.06 5.29 -17.46
CA ASP A 369 -18.38 3.99 -17.55
C ASP A 369 -17.85 3.47 -16.19
N ASN A 370 -18.10 4.21 -15.11
CA ASN A 370 -17.71 3.83 -13.74
C ASN A 370 -16.19 3.71 -13.55
N THR A 371 -15.37 4.33 -14.40
CA THR A 371 -13.90 4.24 -14.31
C THR A 371 -13.25 5.43 -13.59
N ASN A 372 -14.04 6.41 -13.17
CA ASN A 372 -13.53 7.61 -12.53
C ASN A 372 -13.44 7.43 -11.02
N ALA A 373 -12.25 7.58 -10.45
CA ALA A 373 -11.96 7.47 -9.03
C ALA A 373 -11.16 8.69 -8.56
N TYR A 374 -10.99 8.83 -7.25
CA TYR A 374 -10.13 9.85 -6.65
C TYR A 374 -8.93 9.19 -5.98
N ASP A 375 -7.79 9.85 -6.02
CA ASP A 375 -6.60 9.39 -5.30
C ASP A 375 -6.63 9.83 -3.83
N SER A 376 -5.98 9.05 -2.96
CA SER A 376 -5.92 9.29 -1.51
C SER A 376 -4.72 10.15 -1.06
N PHE A 377 -4.05 10.82 -1.99
CA PHE A 377 -2.86 11.63 -1.72
C PHE A 377 -3.14 13.12 -1.94
N PHE A 378 -3.63 13.45 -3.13
CA PHE A 378 -3.91 14.79 -3.59
C PHE A 378 -5.41 15.08 -3.67
N GLY A 379 -6.27 14.05 -3.61
CA GLY A 379 -7.72 14.19 -3.73
C GLY A 379 -8.18 14.56 -5.13
N LEU A 380 -7.44 14.12 -6.17
CA LEU A 380 -7.67 14.49 -7.56
C LEU A 380 -8.51 13.44 -8.27
N GLN A 381 -9.45 13.91 -9.08
CA GLN A 381 -10.37 13.09 -9.87
C GLN A 381 -9.64 12.39 -11.03
N GLY A 382 -10.17 11.28 -11.53
CA GLY A 382 -9.64 10.57 -12.70
C GLY A 382 -8.58 9.55 -12.37
N PHE A 383 -8.27 9.33 -11.08
CA PHE A 383 -7.17 8.46 -10.69
C PHE A 383 -7.37 7.03 -11.20
N LYS A 384 -6.36 6.51 -11.90
CA LYS A 384 -6.33 5.14 -12.39
C LYS A 384 -5.52 4.24 -11.47
N GLY A 385 -4.50 4.80 -10.80
CA GLY A 385 -3.65 4.07 -9.89
C GLY A 385 -2.17 4.36 -10.13
N PHE A 386 -1.35 3.57 -9.46
CA PHE A 386 0.07 3.47 -9.73
C PHE A 386 0.32 2.47 -10.86
N THR A 387 1.35 2.74 -11.65
CA THR A 387 1.86 1.86 -12.69
C THR A 387 3.33 1.61 -12.46
N LEU A 388 3.81 0.40 -12.77
CA LEU A 388 5.22 0.05 -12.72
C LEU A 388 5.58 -0.75 -13.96
N TYR A 389 6.39 -0.15 -14.84
CA TYR A 389 6.82 -0.78 -16.10
C TYR A 389 8.33 -0.94 -16.12
N GLU A 390 8.82 -2.17 -16.03
CA GLU A 390 10.23 -2.52 -16.18
C GLU A 390 10.48 -3.02 -17.60
N ASN A 391 11.40 -2.39 -18.33
CA ASN A 391 11.74 -2.73 -19.72
C ASN A 391 10.52 -2.82 -20.66
N GLY A 392 9.52 -1.96 -20.43
CA GLY A 392 8.28 -1.90 -21.22
C GLY A 392 7.18 -2.88 -20.78
N THR A 393 7.48 -3.79 -19.86
CA THR A 393 6.53 -4.78 -19.31
C THR A 393 6.04 -4.35 -17.94
N SER A 394 4.74 -4.48 -17.70
CA SER A 394 4.15 -4.20 -16.38
C SER A 394 4.64 -5.22 -15.36
N LEU A 395 5.08 -4.77 -14.19
CA LEU A 395 5.19 -5.65 -13.01
C LEU A 395 3.81 -5.72 -12.36
N GLY A 396 3.27 -6.94 -12.24
CA GLY A 396 1.90 -7.14 -11.78
C GLY A 396 0.84 -6.61 -12.76
N THR A 397 -0.37 -6.38 -12.25
CA THR A 397 -1.49 -5.89 -13.07
C THR A 397 -1.47 -4.37 -13.18
N SER A 398 -1.29 -3.84 -14.40
CA SER A 398 -1.42 -2.40 -14.64
C SER A 398 -2.88 -1.95 -14.68
N PRO A 399 -3.27 -0.89 -13.95
CA PRO A 399 -4.62 -0.34 -13.99
C PRO A 399 -5.01 0.31 -15.33
N ILE A 400 -4.02 0.56 -16.21
CA ILE A 400 -4.22 1.21 -17.51
C ILE A 400 -3.95 0.26 -18.68
N ALA A 401 -3.83 -1.05 -18.43
CA ALA A 401 -3.55 -2.04 -19.45
C ALA A 401 -4.55 -1.95 -20.63
N GLY A 402 -4.02 -1.80 -21.85
CA GLY A 402 -4.80 -1.68 -23.09
C GLY A 402 -5.37 -0.28 -23.35
N ALA A 403 -5.04 0.72 -22.54
CA ALA A 403 -5.40 2.11 -22.83
C ALA A 403 -4.55 2.68 -23.98
N LYS A 404 -5.14 3.55 -24.82
CA LYS A 404 -4.41 4.13 -25.96
C LYS A 404 -3.23 5.03 -25.57
N TYR A 405 -3.20 5.51 -24.33
CA TYR A 405 -2.12 6.33 -23.77
C TYR A 405 -1.07 5.52 -23.01
N GLU A 406 -1.21 4.19 -22.91
CA GLU A 406 -0.34 3.36 -22.08
C GLU A 406 1.15 3.52 -22.43
N ASP A 407 1.50 3.52 -23.71
CA ASP A 407 2.89 3.70 -24.14
C ASP A 407 3.42 5.11 -23.84
N LYS A 408 2.57 6.13 -23.93
CA LYS A 408 2.94 7.51 -23.55
C LYS A 408 3.17 7.64 -22.05
N VAL A 409 2.44 6.89 -21.23
CA VAL A 409 2.71 6.80 -19.78
C VAL A 409 4.07 6.15 -19.53
N LYS A 410 4.42 5.07 -20.24
CA LYS A 410 5.74 4.41 -20.13
C LYS A 410 6.89 5.34 -20.54
N GLU A 411 6.67 6.23 -21.51
CA GLU A 411 7.68 7.18 -21.98
C GLU A 411 7.83 8.41 -21.07
N ALA A 412 6.83 8.72 -20.25
CA ALA A 412 6.81 9.92 -19.42
C ALA A 412 7.91 9.93 -18.36
N LYS A 413 8.73 10.99 -18.38
CA LYS A 413 9.82 11.22 -17.42
C LYS A 413 9.58 12.39 -16.47
N LYS A 414 8.64 13.28 -16.80
CA LYS A 414 8.27 14.46 -16.01
C LYS A 414 6.77 14.51 -15.74
N PRO A 415 6.33 15.22 -14.69
CA PRO A 415 4.91 15.49 -14.47
C PRO A 415 4.33 16.29 -15.63
N GLY A 416 3.05 16.10 -15.95
CA GLY A 416 2.40 16.89 -17.01
C GLY A 416 1.15 16.25 -17.61
N ILE A 417 0.67 16.86 -18.69
CA ILE A 417 -0.41 16.34 -19.54
C ILE A 417 0.24 15.59 -20.71
N LEU A 418 -0.21 14.36 -20.97
CA LEU A 418 0.27 13.59 -22.12
C LEU A 418 -0.39 14.07 -23.40
N PHE A 419 0.42 14.28 -24.43
CA PHE A 419 -0.04 14.66 -25.77
C PHE A 419 0.06 13.48 -26.74
N ASP A 420 -0.94 13.35 -27.62
CA ASP A 420 -0.94 12.49 -28.78
C ASP A 420 -0.74 13.34 -30.04
N ASN A 421 0.47 13.36 -30.60
CA ASN A 421 0.79 14.14 -31.81
C ASN A 421 0.33 15.62 -31.71
N LEU A 422 0.73 16.31 -30.62
CA LEU A 422 0.33 17.68 -30.24
C LEU A 422 -1.15 17.86 -29.86
N THR A 423 -1.93 16.78 -29.80
CA THR A 423 -3.30 16.81 -29.31
C THR A 423 -3.31 16.49 -27.80
N PRO A 424 -3.92 17.32 -26.94
CA PRO A 424 -3.85 17.14 -25.49
C PRO A 424 -4.88 16.15 -24.94
N TYR A 425 -5.31 15.19 -25.75
CA TYR A 425 -6.25 14.13 -25.36
C TYR A 425 -6.03 12.88 -26.19
N PHE A 426 -6.49 11.75 -25.66
CA PHE A 426 -6.56 10.46 -26.33
C PHE A 426 -8.02 10.08 -26.53
N VAL A 427 -8.31 9.25 -27.53
CA VAL A 427 -9.64 8.65 -27.66
C VAL A 427 -9.71 7.38 -26.81
N ASP A 428 -10.75 7.22 -25.99
CA ASP A 428 -10.92 6.04 -25.15
C ASP A 428 -10.85 4.74 -25.97
N ALA A 429 -10.24 3.71 -25.39
CA ALA A 429 -9.99 2.45 -26.07
C ALA A 429 -11.28 1.65 -26.38
N LYS A 430 -12.34 1.83 -25.57
CA LYS A 430 -13.60 1.10 -25.63
C LYS A 430 -14.74 1.92 -26.23
N ASN A 431 -14.64 3.25 -26.22
CA ASN A 431 -15.67 4.15 -26.74
C ASN A 431 -15.07 5.36 -27.46
N SER A 432 -15.19 5.41 -28.78
CA SER A 432 -14.65 6.52 -29.59
C SER A 432 -15.29 7.88 -29.32
N ASN A 433 -16.45 7.90 -28.66
CA ASN A 433 -17.13 9.13 -28.26
C ASN A 433 -16.62 9.69 -26.93
N ILE A 434 -15.53 9.17 -26.38
CA ILE A 434 -14.92 9.67 -25.15
C ILE A 434 -13.50 10.15 -25.46
N ALA A 435 -13.22 11.40 -25.07
CA ALA A 435 -11.88 11.96 -25.05
C ALA A 435 -11.30 11.86 -23.62
N GLU A 436 -10.03 11.50 -23.50
CA GLU A 436 -9.31 11.34 -22.24
C GLU A 436 -8.13 12.33 -22.19
N VAL A 437 -8.17 13.26 -21.24
CA VAL A 437 -6.99 14.06 -20.88
C VAL A 437 -6.23 13.28 -19.81
N VAL A 438 -4.99 12.92 -20.12
CA VAL A 438 -4.18 12.06 -19.26
C VAL A 438 -3.12 12.90 -18.57
N ILE A 439 -3.14 12.87 -17.23
CA ILE A 439 -2.16 13.53 -16.38
C ILE A 439 -1.30 12.45 -15.73
N VAL A 440 0.00 12.66 -15.73
CA VAL A 440 0.96 11.70 -15.18
C VAL A 440 1.88 12.38 -14.17
N LEU A 441 2.21 11.65 -13.11
CA LEU A 441 3.25 12.03 -12.14
C LEU A 441 4.24 10.86 -12.03
N PRO A 442 5.39 10.92 -12.71
CA PRO A 442 6.49 9.98 -12.51
C PRO A 442 7.05 10.10 -11.09
N LEU A 443 7.29 8.98 -10.43
CA LEU A 443 7.81 8.93 -9.07
C LEU A 443 9.23 8.41 -9.05
N TYR A 444 10.19 9.28 -8.74
CA TYR A 444 11.57 8.87 -8.50
C TYR A 444 11.74 8.50 -7.03
N MET A 445 12.18 7.28 -6.74
CA MET A 445 12.45 6.79 -5.38
C MET A 445 13.40 7.70 -4.62
N ILE A 446 14.43 8.23 -5.27
CA ILE A 446 15.36 9.15 -4.61
C ILE A 446 14.65 10.43 -4.14
N GLU A 447 13.75 10.98 -4.96
CA GLU A 447 12.97 12.17 -4.60
C GLU A 447 11.93 11.86 -3.53
N LEU A 448 11.21 10.74 -3.69
CA LEU A 448 10.25 10.26 -2.70
C LEU A 448 10.92 10.13 -1.34
N LEU A 449 12.15 9.63 -1.25
CA LEU A 449 12.89 9.48 0.01
C LEU A 449 13.51 10.78 0.54
N GLY A 450 13.45 11.89 -0.20
CA GLY A 450 13.92 13.22 0.21
C GLY A 450 15.24 13.67 -0.41
N GLY A 451 15.71 13.03 -1.48
CA GLY A 451 16.99 13.32 -2.13
C GLY A 451 17.07 14.68 -2.82
N SER A 452 15.94 15.29 -3.19
CA SER A 452 15.89 16.64 -3.80
C SER A 452 16.08 17.79 -2.80
N LYS A 453 16.16 17.50 -1.48
CA LYS A 453 16.16 18.54 -0.44
C LYS A 453 17.56 19.08 -0.19
N GLU A 454 17.73 20.40 -0.29
CA GLU A 454 18.96 21.08 0.13
C GLU A 454 19.03 21.17 1.66
N ASN A 455 20.25 21.25 2.21
CA ASN A 455 20.56 21.00 3.62
C ASN A 455 19.83 21.93 4.64
N ASP A 456 19.18 23.02 4.20
CA ASP A 456 18.45 24.00 5.04
C ASP A 456 16.92 23.96 4.88
N SER A 457 16.36 22.95 4.19
CA SER A 457 14.91 22.89 3.92
C SER A 457 14.16 22.04 4.97
N SER A 458 13.01 22.52 5.44
CA SER A 458 12.14 21.89 6.47
C SER A 458 11.49 20.56 6.09
N GLY A 459 11.90 19.93 4.99
CA GLY A 459 11.34 18.68 4.51
C GLY A 459 12.07 17.45 5.10
N LYS A 460 11.30 16.44 5.51
CA LYS A 460 11.86 15.21 6.11
C LYS A 460 12.54 14.31 5.07
N VAL A 461 13.78 13.91 5.35
CA VAL A 461 14.45 12.76 4.70
C VAL A 461 13.85 11.48 5.30
N TYR A 462 13.76 10.41 4.52
CA TYR A 462 13.27 9.14 5.03
C TYR A 462 14.14 8.63 6.19
N GLU A 463 13.49 8.14 7.24
CA GLU A 463 14.15 7.62 8.44
C GLU A 463 13.75 6.17 8.67
N ILE A 464 14.73 5.34 9.04
CA ILE A 464 14.46 4.04 9.66
C ILE A 464 14.09 4.32 11.10
N LYS A 465 12.84 4.03 11.47
CA LYS A 465 12.28 4.27 12.80
C LYS A 465 12.36 3.04 13.68
N ASP A 466 12.60 3.29 14.96
CA ASP A 466 12.64 2.31 16.01
C ASP A 466 11.26 2.07 16.64
N ALA A 467 11.19 1.18 17.64
CA ALA A 467 9.93 0.83 18.29
C ALA A 467 9.23 1.99 19.03
N ASP A 468 9.96 3.07 19.37
CA ASP A 468 9.42 4.27 20.02
C ASP A 468 9.20 5.42 19.00
N GLY A 469 9.41 5.17 17.71
CA GLY A 469 9.27 6.15 16.64
C GLY A 469 10.47 7.09 16.47
N LYS A 470 11.60 6.85 17.16
CA LYS A 470 12.85 7.59 16.93
C LYS A 470 13.52 7.06 15.67
N GLY A 471 13.98 7.97 14.82
CA GLY A 471 14.51 7.63 13.50
C GLY A 471 16.00 7.86 13.36
N LYS A 472 16.62 7.12 12.43
CA LYS A 472 17.90 7.50 11.81
C LYS A 472 17.67 7.74 10.32
N ALA A 473 18.02 8.94 9.86
CA ALA A 473 17.92 9.31 8.45
C ALA A 473 18.83 8.43 7.58
N ILE A 474 18.36 8.14 6.37
CA ILE A 474 19.16 7.42 5.37
C ILE A 474 20.22 8.33 4.74
N GLU A 475 21.30 7.71 4.28
CA GLU A 475 22.34 8.32 3.49
C GLU A 475 22.12 7.95 2.00
N PHE A 476 22.12 8.96 1.12
CA PHE A 476 21.90 8.80 -0.31
C PHE A 476 23.18 8.40 -1.06
N GLY A 477 23.85 7.38 -0.55
CA GLY A 477 25.13 6.90 -1.08
C GLY A 477 25.31 5.43 -0.74
N PRO A 478 26.32 4.75 -1.31
CA PRO A 478 26.56 3.34 -1.04
C PRO A 478 27.37 3.07 0.24
N SER A 479 28.06 4.08 0.79
CA SER A 479 28.95 3.91 1.95
C SER A 479 29.38 5.27 2.53
N LEU A 480 30.09 5.24 3.67
CA LEU A 480 30.64 6.42 4.34
C LEU A 480 31.49 7.33 3.45
N ILE A 481 32.33 6.76 2.59
CA ILE A 481 33.24 7.53 1.72
C ILE A 481 32.45 8.31 0.67
N ASN A 482 31.28 7.80 0.28
CA ASN A 482 30.45 8.33 -0.82
C ASN A 482 29.00 8.52 -0.35
N ASN A 483 28.78 9.03 0.85
CA ASN A 483 27.48 8.98 1.54
C ASN A 483 26.38 9.81 0.86
N SER A 484 26.74 10.80 0.03
CA SER A 484 25.81 11.62 -0.74
C SER A 484 25.80 11.34 -2.25
N ARG A 485 26.59 10.38 -2.76
CA ARG A 485 26.86 10.22 -4.20
C ARG A 485 25.59 10.22 -5.07
N TYR A 486 24.54 9.53 -4.66
CA TYR A 486 23.30 9.47 -5.44
C TYR A 486 22.51 10.78 -5.34
N LYS A 487 22.48 11.42 -4.16
CA LYS A 487 21.90 12.74 -3.97
C LYS A 487 22.61 13.79 -4.84
N ASP A 488 23.94 13.75 -4.90
CA ASP A 488 24.72 14.72 -5.66
C ASP A 488 24.42 14.61 -7.16
N VAL A 489 24.34 13.40 -7.71
CA VAL A 489 23.96 13.17 -9.11
C VAL A 489 22.50 13.55 -9.39
N TRP A 490 21.60 13.25 -8.45
CA TRP A 490 20.17 13.61 -8.58
C TRP A 490 19.92 15.11 -8.60
N ASN A 491 20.76 15.89 -7.91
CA ASN A 491 20.66 17.34 -7.85
C ASN A 491 21.53 18.06 -8.90
N GLN A 492 22.02 17.37 -9.92
CA GLN A 492 22.66 18.00 -11.07
C GLN A 492 21.64 18.52 -12.08
N GLU A 493 22.04 19.50 -12.90
CA GLU A 493 21.16 20.20 -13.86
C GLU A 493 20.38 19.27 -14.80
N ASN A 494 20.99 18.17 -15.24
CA ASN A 494 20.33 17.18 -16.10
C ASN A 494 19.15 16.48 -15.41
N ASN A 495 19.23 16.27 -14.09
CA ASN A 495 18.21 15.59 -13.29
C ASN A 495 17.27 16.55 -12.53
N LYS A 496 17.68 17.80 -12.23
CA LYS A 496 16.82 18.81 -11.59
C LYS A 496 15.50 19.03 -12.33
N LYS A 497 15.53 18.94 -13.66
CA LYS A 497 14.32 19.04 -14.51
C LYS A 497 13.30 17.91 -14.30
N LEU A 498 13.67 16.83 -13.61
CA LEU A 498 12.83 15.67 -13.28
C LEU A 498 12.19 15.81 -11.89
N HIS A 499 12.61 16.79 -11.09
CA HIS A 499 12.10 17.02 -9.75
C HIS A 499 10.63 17.42 -9.79
N SER A 500 9.85 16.87 -8.87
CA SER A 500 8.44 17.18 -8.71
C SER A 500 8.17 17.89 -7.39
N LYS A 501 7.58 19.08 -7.48
CA LYS A 501 7.06 19.80 -6.31
C LYS A 501 6.03 18.96 -5.55
N ASP A 502 5.16 18.26 -6.27
CA ASP A 502 4.12 17.43 -5.66
C ASP A 502 4.72 16.33 -4.80
N VAL A 503 5.81 15.69 -5.26
CA VAL A 503 6.48 14.62 -4.50
C VAL A 503 7.25 15.19 -3.30
N GLN A 504 7.89 16.35 -3.46
CA GLN A 504 8.63 17.01 -2.37
C GLN A 504 7.72 17.43 -1.21
N ASP A 505 6.46 17.77 -1.51
CA ASP A 505 5.47 18.22 -0.54
C ASP A 505 4.71 17.07 0.18
N LEU A 506 5.01 15.79 -0.10
CA LEU A 506 4.33 14.57 0.43
C LEU A 506 4.57 14.24 1.92
N ASN A 507 4.91 15.21 2.78
CA ASN A 507 5.42 14.98 4.14
C ASN A 507 4.86 13.75 4.90
N ASP A 508 3.54 13.68 5.14
CA ASP A 508 2.93 12.57 5.92
C ASP A 508 2.51 11.36 5.05
N GLN A 509 2.56 11.50 3.72
CA GLN A 509 2.12 10.50 2.75
C GLN A 509 3.28 9.70 2.14
N GLN A 510 4.53 10.14 2.37
CA GLN A 510 5.76 9.51 1.88
C GLN A 510 5.81 8.00 2.18
N SER A 511 5.58 7.59 3.43
CA SER A 511 5.62 6.17 3.83
C SER A 511 4.50 5.36 3.18
N THR A 512 3.32 5.95 3.01
CA THR A 512 2.17 5.29 2.41
C THR A 512 2.42 5.03 0.92
N ILE A 513 2.94 6.01 0.18
CA ILE A 513 3.32 5.83 -1.22
C ILE A 513 4.46 4.81 -1.35
N LEU A 514 5.43 4.83 -0.44
CA LEU A 514 6.49 3.81 -0.41
C LEU A 514 5.90 2.41 -0.22
N ASN A 515 4.92 2.24 0.66
CA ASN A 515 4.23 0.96 0.86
C ASN A 515 3.48 0.50 -0.40
N GLN A 516 2.83 1.43 -1.12
CA GLN A 516 2.22 1.12 -2.43
C GLN A 516 3.25 0.60 -3.43
N ILE A 517 4.40 1.26 -3.54
CA ILE A 517 5.46 0.86 -4.47
C ILE A 517 6.02 -0.52 -4.09
N LYS A 518 6.26 -0.78 -2.79
CA LYS A 518 6.66 -2.10 -2.30
C LYS A 518 5.64 -3.18 -2.68
N TYR A 519 4.35 -2.89 -2.55
CA TYR A 519 3.29 -3.80 -2.93
C TYR A 519 3.19 -4.06 -4.45
N LEU A 520 3.53 -3.07 -5.28
CA LEU A 520 3.61 -3.27 -6.74
C LEU A 520 4.80 -4.16 -7.10
N VAL A 521 5.97 -3.92 -6.50
CA VAL A 521 7.17 -4.74 -6.76
C VAL A 521 6.99 -6.16 -6.22
N SER A 522 6.26 -6.36 -5.12
CA SER A 522 6.05 -7.70 -4.57
C SER A 522 5.20 -8.62 -5.44
N GLN A 523 4.43 -8.05 -6.37
CA GLN A 523 3.66 -8.80 -7.37
C GLN A 523 4.52 -9.29 -8.55
N ASP A 524 5.80 -8.90 -8.62
CA ASP A 524 6.72 -9.43 -9.61
C ASP A 524 7.03 -10.90 -9.33
N THR A 525 6.68 -11.78 -10.26
CA THR A 525 6.88 -13.23 -10.13
C THR A 525 8.33 -13.61 -9.86
N GLY A 526 9.30 -12.95 -10.51
CA GLY A 526 10.73 -13.23 -10.29
C GLY A 526 11.18 -12.87 -8.87
N THR A 527 10.73 -11.71 -8.37
CA THR A 527 11.02 -11.29 -7.00
C THR A 527 10.32 -12.19 -5.97
N ALA A 528 9.07 -12.58 -6.23
CA ALA A 528 8.32 -13.49 -5.37
C ALA A 528 8.95 -14.89 -5.32
N ASP A 529 9.38 -15.43 -6.46
CA ASP A 529 10.06 -16.73 -6.54
C ASP A 529 11.42 -16.70 -5.83
N LEU A 530 12.18 -15.61 -5.97
CA LEU A 530 13.43 -15.41 -5.24
C LEU A 530 13.20 -15.34 -3.72
N ALA A 531 12.18 -14.60 -3.29
CA ALA A 531 11.82 -14.48 -1.89
C ALA A 531 11.37 -15.83 -1.32
N LYS A 532 10.48 -16.55 -2.00
CA LYS A 532 10.03 -17.90 -1.61
C LYS A 532 11.20 -18.87 -1.52
N THR A 533 12.07 -18.89 -2.54
CA THR A 533 13.25 -19.77 -2.55
C THR A 533 14.15 -19.48 -1.35
N THR A 534 14.47 -18.21 -1.12
CA THR A 534 15.38 -17.79 -0.05
C THR A 534 14.78 -18.08 1.33
N LEU A 535 13.53 -17.68 1.54
CA LEU A 535 12.91 -17.74 2.85
C LEU A 535 12.40 -19.14 3.19
N TYR A 536 11.80 -19.89 2.26
CA TYR A 536 11.44 -21.28 2.55
C TYR A 536 12.67 -22.12 2.80
N SER A 537 13.77 -21.93 2.06
CA SER A 537 15.02 -22.65 2.35
C SER A 537 15.62 -22.28 3.71
N LYS A 538 15.37 -21.06 4.21
CA LYS A 538 15.83 -20.61 5.54
C LYS A 538 15.00 -21.22 6.68
N TYR A 539 13.67 -21.31 6.50
CA TYR A 539 12.75 -21.65 7.59
C TYR A 539 12.14 -23.05 7.49
N LEU A 540 12.16 -23.71 6.33
CA LEU A 540 11.52 -25.00 6.10
C LEU A 540 12.54 -26.07 5.67
N ASN A 541 12.16 -27.33 5.86
CA ASN A 541 12.91 -28.48 5.40
C ASN A 541 11.99 -29.38 4.56
N ALA A 542 12.36 -29.64 3.31
CA ALA A 542 11.53 -30.38 2.36
C ALA A 542 11.19 -31.80 2.87
N LYS A 543 12.08 -32.42 3.65
CA LYS A 543 11.90 -33.76 4.24
C LYS A 543 10.90 -33.79 5.40
N GLU A 544 10.35 -32.65 5.79
CA GLU A 544 9.42 -32.51 6.91
C GLU A 544 8.00 -32.14 6.45
N ILE A 545 7.81 -31.98 5.13
CA ILE A 545 6.52 -31.69 4.52
C ILE A 545 5.92 -33.01 4.03
N TYR A 546 5.00 -33.56 4.83
CA TYR A 546 4.38 -34.87 4.58
C TYR A 546 3.09 -34.81 3.77
N PHE A 547 2.46 -33.64 3.69
CA PHE A 547 1.24 -33.47 2.89
C PHE A 547 1.62 -33.19 1.44
N ALA A 548 1.26 -34.11 0.53
CA ALA A 548 1.67 -34.08 -0.87
C ALA A 548 1.27 -32.77 -1.59
N GLY A 549 0.03 -32.30 -1.41
CA GLY A 549 -0.43 -31.04 -2.03
C GLY A 549 0.36 -29.81 -1.57
N LEU A 550 0.86 -29.80 -0.33
CA LEU A 550 1.73 -28.74 0.18
C LEU A 550 3.14 -28.91 -0.37
N TYR A 551 3.67 -30.14 -0.38
CA TYR A 551 4.98 -30.44 -0.96
C TYR A 551 5.06 -29.98 -2.42
N ASP A 552 4.04 -30.22 -3.22
CA ASP A 552 3.99 -29.82 -4.63
C ASP A 552 4.00 -28.28 -4.80
N GLN A 553 3.36 -27.56 -3.88
CA GLN A 553 3.27 -26.09 -3.94
C GLN A 553 4.55 -25.39 -3.46
N ILE A 554 5.14 -25.85 -2.34
CA ILE A 554 6.25 -25.14 -1.69
C ILE A 554 7.60 -25.87 -1.79
N GLY A 555 7.59 -27.18 -2.00
CA GLY A 555 8.80 -28.01 -2.04
C GLY A 555 9.78 -27.62 -3.14
N LYS A 556 9.28 -27.16 -4.29
CA LYS A 556 10.10 -26.67 -5.42
C LYS A 556 10.98 -25.45 -5.08
N TYR A 557 10.65 -24.74 -4.01
CA TYR A 557 11.40 -23.56 -3.55
C TYR A 557 12.37 -23.89 -2.40
N ILE A 558 12.36 -25.11 -1.87
CA ILE A 558 13.24 -25.51 -0.77
C ILE A 558 14.49 -26.18 -1.35
N ARG A 559 15.64 -25.51 -1.25
CA ARG A 559 16.93 -26.07 -1.67
C ARG A 559 17.30 -27.24 -0.75
N ASN A 560 17.61 -28.39 -1.33
CA ASN A 560 18.09 -29.55 -0.56
C ASN A 560 19.61 -29.52 -0.46
N ASP A 561 20.19 -30.18 0.54
CA ASP A 561 21.65 -30.30 0.69
C ASP A 561 22.37 -30.98 -0.52
N LYS A 562 21.62 -31.53 -1.48
CA LYS A 562 22.16 -32.03 -2.76
C LYS A 562 22.34 -30.96 -3.84
N ASP A 563 21.76 -29.78 -3.65
CA ASP A 563 21.80 -28.67 -4.61
C ASP A 563 22.92 -27.65 -4.26
N LYS A 564 23.87 -28.04 -3.40
CA LYS A 564 24.98 -27.20 -2.92
C LYS A 564 26.27 -27.34 -3.73
N ASP A 565 26.30 -28.18 -4.76
CA ASP A 565 27.51 -28.54 -5.52
C ASP A 565 27.43 -28.25 -7.04
N ASP A 566 26.55 -27.36 -7.51
CA ASP A 566 26.59 -26.83 -8.89
C ASP A 566 26.67 -25.30 -8.95
#